data_AF-A0A0A9GL45-F1
#
_entry.id   AF-A0A0A9GL45-F1
#
_cell.length_a   1.000
_cell.length_b   1.000
_cell.length_c   1.000
_cell.angle_alpha   90.00
_cell.angle_beta   90.00
_cell.angle_gamma   90.00
#
_symmetry.space_group_name_H-M   'P 1'
#
loop_
_entity.id
_entity.type
_entity.pdbx_description
1 polymer ?
#
loop_
_entity_poly.entity_id
_entity_poly.type
_entity_poly.pdbx_seq_one_letter_code
_entity_poly.pdbx_strand_id
1 'polypeptide(L)' 'MTRKMQMIGATVDYVEELIRSAFLVSTNPSAVGGCSCKSSFMIK' A
#
# COMPACT_ATOMS: atom_id res chain seq x y z
N MET A 1 14.04 0.68 -16.97
CA MET A 1 12.62 1.09 -16.91
C MET A 1 12.19 1.12 -15.44
N THR A 2 12.70 2.06 -14.67
CA THR A 2 12.46 2.15 -13.22
C THR A 2 11.16 2.90 -12.98
N ARG A 3 10.15 2.20 -12.45
CA ARG A 3 8.82 2.76 -12.16
C ARG A 3 8.94 3.71 -10.97
N LYS A 4 8.73 5.01 -11.19
CA LYS A 4 8.52 5.99 -10.13
C LYS A 4 7.26 5.60 -9.35
N MET A 5 7.42 5.30 -8.07
CA MET A 5 6.31 5.04 -7.15
C MET A 5 5.93 6.36 -6.46
N GLN A 6 4.78 6.92 -6.83
CA GLN A 6 4.27 8.18 -6.25
C GLN A 6 3.24 7.83 -5.15
N MET A 7 3.58 8.10 -3.89
CA MET A 7 2.77 7.80 -2.70
C MET A 7 2.47 9.08 -1.91
N ILE A 8 1.97 10.13 -2.57
CA ILE A 8 1.68 11.41 -1.93
C ILE A 8 0.29 11.34 -1.31
N GLY A 9 0.20 11.51 0.01
CA GLY A 9 -1.07 11.49 0.75
C GLY A 9 -1.62 10.09 1.05
N ALA A 10 -0.81 9.04 0.91
CA ALA A 10 -1.20 7.70 1.31
C ALA A 10 -0.97 7.46 2.81
N THR A 11 -1.93 6.85 3.49
CA THR A 11 -1.83 6.40 4.88
C THR A 11 -1.19 5.01 4.91
N VAL A 12 -0.08 4.89 5.64
CA VAL A 12 0.63 3.63 5.84
C VAL A 12 0.49 3.23 7.31
N ASP A 13 -0.08 2.06 7.54
CA ASP A 13 -0.22 1.45 8.86
C ASP A 13 0.92 0.47 9.09
N TYR A 14 1.50 0.48 10.28
CA TYR A 14 2.44 -0.54 10.72
C TYR A 14 1.68 -1.61 11.48
N VAL A 15 1.86 -2.86 11.07
CA VAL A 15 1.25 -4.02 11.73
C VAL A 15 2.37 -4.94 12.19
N GLU A 16 2.37 -5.22 13.48
CA GLU A 16 3.28 -6.16 14.12
C GLU A 16 2.48 -7.32 14.69
N GLU A 17 2.67 -8.49 14.11
CA GLU A 17 2.12 -9.75 14.58
C GLU A 17 3.24 -10.62 15.15
N LEU A 18 2.88 -11.62 15.96
CA LEU A 18 3.83 -12.56 16.58
C LEU A 18 4.79 -13.25 15.60
N ILE A 19 4.41 -13.34 14.31
CA ILE A 19 5.17 -14.02 13.26
C ILE A 19 5.86 -13.06 12.28
N ARG A 20 5.48 -11.78 12.23
CA ARG A 20 5.98 -10.83 11.23
C ARG A 20 5.53 -9.39 11.52
N SER A 21 6.41 -8.45 11.17
CA SER A 21 6.08 -7.04 11.01
C SER A 21 5.92 -6.67 9.53
N ALA A 22 4.92 -5.85 9.20
CA ALA A 22 4.71 -5.34 7.85
C ALA A 22 4.14 -3.92 7.86
N PHE A 23 4.49 -3.15 6.83
CA PHE A 23 3.84 -1.88 6.52
C PHE A 23 2.74 -2.13 5.49
N LEU A 24 1.51 -1.75 5.82
CA LEU A 24 0.34 -1.90 4.97
C LEU A 24 -0.13 -0.52 4.51
N VAL A 25 -0.43 -0.39 3.22
CA VAL A 25 -1.04 0.82 2.70
C VAL A 25 -2.54 0.73 2.95
N SER A 26 -3.02 1.54 3.89
CA SER A 26 -4.41 1.52 4.36
C SER A 26 -5.33 2.29 3.44
N THR A 27 -4.86 3.44 2.97
CA THR A 27 -5.60 4.31 2.05
C THR A 27 -4.59 5.02 1.16
N ASN A 28 -4.77 4.90 -0.16
CA ASN A 28 -4.00 5.67 -1.12
C ASN A 28 -4.99 6.39 -2.05
N PRO A 29 -5.11 7.73 -1.99
CA PRO A 29 -6.06 8.48 -2.83
C PRO A 29 -5.77 8.35 -4.33
N SER A 30 -4.57 7.90 -4.72
CA SER A 30 -4.22 7.62 -6.12
C SER A 30 -4.56 6.19 -6.57
N ALA A 31 -5.02 5.32 -5.67
CA ALA A 31 -5.38 3.95 -6.01
C ALA A 31 -6.79 3.88 -6.61
N VAL A 32 -6.90 3.29 -7.81
CA VAL A 32 -8.17 3.04 -8.51
C VAL A 32 -8.78 1.70 -8.12
N GLY A 33 -7.95 0.78 -7.61
CA GLY A 33 -8.38 -0.53 -7.12
C GLY A 33 -7.27 -1.20 -6.31
N GLY A 34 -7.65 -2.12 -5.41
CA GLY A 34 -6.73 -2.85 -4.54
C GLY A 34 -7.03 -4.35 -4.52
N CYS A 35 -6.00 -5.17 -4.26
CA CYS A 35 -6.21 -6.58 -3.91
C CYS A 35 -6.95 -6.67 -2.58
N SER A 36 -7.88 -7.61 -2.43
CA SER A 36 -8.52 -7.95 -1.14
C SER A 36 -7.50 -8.28 -0.04
N CYS A 37 -6.33 -8.77 -0.46
CA CYS A 37 -5.18 -9.08 0.38
C CYS A 37 -4.32 -7.86 0.79
N LYS A 38 -4.66 -6.65 0.31
CA LYS A 38 -3.99 -5.37 0.60
C LYS A 38 -2.47 -5.31 0.29
N SER A 39 -1.94 -6.30 -0.44
CA SER A 39 -0.51 -6.38 -0.80
C SER A 39 -0.17 -5.61 -2.07
N SER A 40 -1.17 -5.23 -2.86
CA SER A 40 -1.01 -4.56 -4.14
C SER A 40 -2.22 -3.68 -4.47
N PHE A 41 -1.96 -2.59 -5.21
CA PHE A 41 -2.98 -1.66 -5.69
C PHE A 41 -2.62 -1.14 -7.08
N MET A 42 -3.65 -0.77 -7.82
CA MET A 42 -3.54 -0.21 -9.17
C MET A 42 -3.64 1.31 -9.07
N ILE A 43 -2.70 1.99 -9.70
CA ILE A 43 -2.67 3.45 -9.86
C ILE A 43 -3.11 3.73 -11.30
N LYS A 44 -3.86 4.81 -11.53
CA LYS A 44 -4.20 5.27 -12.89
C LYS A 44 -2.97 5.78 -13.61
#